data_AF-E9JB18-F1
#
_entry.id   AF-E9JB18-F1
#
_cell.length_a   1.000
_cell.length_b   1.000
_cell.length_c   1.000
_cell.angle_alpha   90.00
_cell.angle_beta   90.00
_cell.angle_gamma   90.00
#
_symmetry.space_group_name_H-M   'P 1'
#
loop_
_entity.id
_entity.type
_entity.pdbx_description
1 polymer ?
#
loop_
_entity_poly.entity_id
_entity_poly.type
_entity_poly.pdbx_seq_one_letter_code
_entity_poly.pdbx_strand_id
1 'polypeptide(L)'
;YSNEELANMLLIFGECHRNQRRAAALYAERYPDKRHPGHGFFQSLFARLCRHGTLHAPTPRLHVAARSAETINAVRDAVVANPHTSTRSIAQDLQMNHVTVHRIIKHDLKWHPFKRHTTQRLFPHDLPRRVAFCDWLSEQVR
;
A
#
# COMPACT_ATOMS: atom_id res chain seq x y z
N TYR A 1 -2.58 21.48 12.58
CA TYR A 1 -1.53 22.28 13.22
C TYR A 1 -0.23 22.03 12.48
N SER A 2 0.49 23.09 12.13
CA SER A 2 1.86 23.00 11.60
C SER A 2 2.85 22.59 12.72
N ASN A 3 4.05 22.16 12.34
CA ASN A 3 5.10 21.86 13.34
C ASN A 3 5.43 23.07 14.22
N GLU A 4 5.42 24.27 13.64
CA GLU A 4 5.66 25.52 14.36
C GLU A 4 4.56 25.80 15.40
N GLU A 5 3.28 25.61 15.04
CA GLU A 5 2.18 25.74 15.98
C GLU A 5 2.28 24.74 17.13
N LEU A 6 2.63 23.49 16.83
CA LEU A 6 2.82 22.44 17.84
C LEU A 6 4.01 22.74 18.75
N ALA A 7 5.11 23.27 18.22
CA ALA A 7 6.26 23.70 19.02
C ALA A 7 5.89 24.87 19.95
N ASN A 8 5.18 25.88 19.45
CA ASN A 8 4.70 27.01 20.25
C ASN A 8 3.77 26.55 21.37
N MET A 9 2.88 25.59 21.10
CA MET A 9 2.03 24.97 22.13
C MET A 9 2.87 24.30 23.23
N LEU A 10 3.94 23.59 22.88
CA LEU A 10 4.83 22.94 23.85
C LEU A 10 5.63 23.95 24.67
N LEU A 11 6.10 25.05 24.06
CA LEU A 11 6.78 26.13 24.77
C LEU A 11 5.86 26.77 25.80
N ILE A 12 4.64 27.16 25.41
CA ILE A 12 3.62 27.73 26.32
C ILE A 12 3.24 26.72 27.40
N PHE A 13 3.15 25.43 27.09
CA PHE A 13 2.92 24.40 28.09
C PHE A 13 4.04 24.31 29.12
N GLY A 14 5.29 24.47 28.69
CA GLY A 14 6.46 24.59 29.56
C GLY A 14 6.42 25.85 30.45
N GLU A 15 6.14 27.01 29.86
CA GLU A 15 5.99 28.29 30.56
C GLU A 15 4.88 28.24 31.63
N CYS A 16 3.81 27.51 31.36
CA CYS A 16 2.71 27.31 32.29
C CYS A 16 3.00 26.23 33.34
N HIS A 17 4.26 25.79 33.49
CA HIS A 17 4.68 24.73 34.42
C HIS A 17 3.84 23.45 34.26
N ARG A 18 3.54 23.07 33.00
CA ARG A 18 2.70 21.92 32.63
C ARG A 18 1.24 22.01 33.09
N ASN A 19 0.75 23.21 33.42
CA ASN A 19 -0.68 23.44 33.64
C ASN A 19 -1.41 23.57 32.31
N GLN A 20 -2.17 22.54 31.97
CA GLN A 20 -2.91 22.41 30.71
C GLN A 20 -3.92 23.54 30.46
N ARG A 21 -4.67 23.93 31.51
CA ARG A 21 -5.73 24.95 31.37
C ARG A 21 -5.15 26.33 31.15
N ARG A 22 -4.10 26.66 31.93
CA ARG A 22 -3.37 27.91 31.76
C ARG A 22 -2.68 28.00 30.40
N ALA A 23 -2.09 26.89 29.93
CA ALA A 23 -1.47 26.84 28.61
C ALA A 23 -2.47 27.05 27.47
N ALA A 24 -3.67 26.48 27.57
CA ALA A 24 -4.72 26.69 26.58
C ALA A 24 -5.19 28.14 26.54
N ALA A 25 -5.43 28.76 27.70
CA ALA A 25 -5.81 30.17 27.80
C ALA A 25 -4.70 31.08 27.22
N LEU A 26 -3.45 30.88 27.65
CA LEU A 26 -2.31 31.67 27.19
C LEU A 26 -2.05 31.51 25.69
N TYR A 27 -2.28 30.31 25.13
CA TYR A 27 -2.18 30.07 23.70
C TYR A 27 -3.25 30.83 22.92
N ALA A 28 -4.49 30.89 23.44
CA ALA A 28 -5.57 31.66 22.83
C ALA A 28 -5.32 33.17 22.89
N GLU A 29 -4.75 33.67 24.00
CA GLU A 29 -4.34 35.07 24.16
C GLU A 29 -3.24 35.47 23.18
N ARG A 30 -2.19 34.63 23.02
CA ARG A 30 -1.05 34.93 22.14
C ARG A 30 -1.36 34.75 20.65
N TYR A 31 -2.29 33.86 20.32
CA TYR A 31 -2.65 33.54 18.95
C TYR A 31 -4.17 33.59 18.74
N PRO A 32 -4.76 34.79 18.75
CA PRO A 32 -6.21 34.95 18.64
C PRO A 32 -6.77 34.44 17.29
N ASP A 33 -6.02 34.61 16.20
CA ASP A 33 -6.44 34.22 14.85
C ASP A 33 -6.28 32.72 14.54
N LYS A 34 -5.64 31.96 15.44
CA LYS A 34 -5.35 30.53 15.22
C LYS A 34 -6.43 29.65 15.84
N ARG A 35 -6.49 28.39 15.38
CA ARG A 35 -7.35 27.38 16.01
C ARG A 35 -6.85 27.06 17.42
N HIS A 36 -7.73 27.14 18.41
CA HIS A 36 -7.41 26.86 19.81
C HIS A 36 -7.66 25.39 20.17
N PRO A 37 -6.64 24.62 20.56
CA PRO A 37 -6.82 23.25 21.01
C PRO A 37 -7.41 23.21 22.44
N GLY A 38 -8.15 22.15 22.76
CA GLY A 38 -8.58 21.91 24.14
C GLY A 38 -7.40 21.66 25.09
N HIS A 39 -7.56 21.95 26.38
CA HIS A 39 -6.47 21.89 27.37
C HIS A 39 -5.75 20.53 27.42
N GLY A 40 -6.46 19.41 27.28
CA GLY A 40 -5.89 18.06 27.29
C GLY A 40 -4.95 17.78 26.11
N PHE A 41 -5.03 18.57 25.04
CA PHE A 41 -4.17 18.42 23.87
C PHE A 41 -2.70 18.69 24.20
N PHE A 42 -2.39 19.68 25.03
CA PHE A 42 -1.02 20.06 25.39
C PHE A 42 -0.27 18.90 26.08
N GLN A 43 -0.92 18.26 27.05
CA GLN A 43 -0.38 17.08 27.72
C GLN A 43 -0.24 15.90 26.76
N SER A 44 -1.23 15.69 25.90
CA SER A 44 -1.20 14.60 24.92
C SER A 44 -0.09 14.78 23.90
N LEU A 45 0.14 16.02 23.47
CA LEU A 45 1.23 16.41 22.57
C LEU A 45 2.60 16.20 23.23
N PHE A 46 2.77 16.67 24.46
CA PHE A 46 4.00 16.46 25.23
C PHE A 46 4.28 14.97 25.46
N ALA A 47 3.29 14.22 25.94
CA ALA A 47 3.43 12.78 26.17
C ALA A 47 3.75 12.01 24.88
N ARG A 48 3.16 12.41 23.75
CA ARG A 48 3.46 11.81 22.43
C ARG A 48 4.89 12.08 22.02
N LEU A 49 5.36 13.32 22.17
CA LEU A 49 6.74 13.69 21.87
C LEU A 49 7.71 12.86 22.71
N CYS A 50 7.48 12.74 24.02
CA CYS A 50 8.35 11.96 24.91
C CYS A 50 8.33 10.46 24.61
N ARG A 51 7.17 9.89 24.25
CA ARG A 51 7.04 8.44 24.02
C ARG A 51 7.50 7.99 22.63
N HIS A 52 7.22 8.80 21.61
CA HIS A 52 7.39 8.39 20.22
C HIS A 52 8.31 9.29 19.41
N GLY A 53 8.77 10.43 19.97
CA GLY A 53 9.61 11.38 19.25
C GLY A 53 8.90 12.14 18.14
N THR A 54 7.56 12.06 18.05
CA THR A 54 6.78 12.71 16.99
C THR A 54 5.80 13.74 17.54
N LEU A 55 5.64 14.86 16.83
CA LEU A 55 4.63 15.87 17.14
C LEU A 55 3.25 15.47 16.60
N HIS A 56 3.22 14.88 15.40
CA HIS A 56 1.99 14.43 14.76
C HIS A 56 1.56 13.06 15.29
N ALA A 57 0.25 12.91 15.50
CA ALA A 57 -0.33 11.61 15.72
C ALA A 57 -0.19 10.78 14.44
N PRO A 58 0.15 9.47 14.54
CA PRO A 58 0.08 8.60 13.39
C PRO A 58 -1.36 8.60 12.86
N THR A 59 -1.52 8.63 11.54
CA THR A 59 -2.83 8.42 10.93
C THR A 59 -3.25 6.99 11.26
N PRO A 60 -4.42 6.77 11.90
CA PRO A 60 -4.91 5.43 12.13
C PRO A 60 -5.05 4.77 10.75
N ARG A 61 -4.39 3.62 10.59
CA ARG A 61 -4.56 2.83 9.37
C ARG A 61 -6.03 2.41 9.35
N LEU A 62 -6.75 2.75 8.28
CA LEU A 62 -8.06 2.15 8.04
C LEU A 62 -7.87 0.63 8.04
N HIS A 63 -8.59 -0.05 8.92
CA HIS A 63 -8.58 -1.51 8.96
C HIS A 63 -9.30 -2.02 7.72
N VAL A 64 -8.55 -2.25 6.64
CA VAL A 64 -9.10 -2.89 5.44
C VAL A 64 -9.22 -4.37 5.77
N ALA A 65 -10.45 -4.88 5.81
CA ALA A 65 -10.70 -6.30 6.02
C ALA A 65 -9.89 -7.12 5.01
N ALA A 66 -9.25 -8.19 5.49
CA ALA A 66 -8.59 -9.15 4.62
C ALA A 66 -9.63 -9.74 3.66
N ARG A 67 -9.23 -9.98 2.41
CA ARG A 67 -10.09 -10.64 1.42
C ARG A 67 -10.27 -12.11 1.83
N SER A 68 -11.46 -12.67 1.63
CA SER A 68 -11.69 -14.09 1.92
C SER A 68 -10.82 -14.98 1.01
N ALA A 69 -10.38 -16.11 1.55
CA ALA A 69 -9.60 -17.09 0.79
C ALA A 69 -10.38 -17.63 -0.43
N GLU A 70 -11.70 -17.75 -0.29
CA GLU A 70 -12.62 -18.16 -1.36
C GLU A 70 -12.57 -17.20 -2.55
N THR A 71 -12.64 -15.88 -2.32
CA THR A 71 -12.56 -14.89 -3.40
C THR A 71 -11.19 -14.91 -4.08
N ILE A 72 -10.11 -15.10 -3.32
CA ILE A 72 -8.75 -15.20 -3.88
C ILE A 72 -8.64 -16.43 -4.78
N ASN A 73 -9.17 -17.58 -4.36
CA ASN A 73 -9.15 -18.81 -5.13
C ASN A 73 -10.01 -18.70 -6.41
N ALA A 74 -11.21 -18.12 -6.32
CA ALA A 74 -12.07 -17.92 -7.49
C ALA A 74 -11.38 -17.07 -8.58
N VAL A 75 -10.69 -15.99 -8.18
CA VAL A 75 -9.90 -15.18 -9.12
C VAL A 75 -8.70 -15.95 -9.66
N ARG A 76 -8.03 -16.76 -8.82
CA ARG A 76 -6.91 -17.62 -9.26
C ARG A 76 -7.37 -18.56 -10.37
N ASP A 77 -8.47 -19.28 -10.15
CA ASP A 77 -8.95 -20.30 -11.07
C ASP A 77 -9.38 -19.69 -12.41
N ALA A 78 -10.03 -18.52 -12.39
CA ALA A 78 -10.39 -17.79 -13.59
C ALA A 78 -9.17 -17.37 -14.43
N VAL A 79 -8.08 -16.92 -13.77
CA VAL A 79 -6.84 -16.53 -14.45
C VAL A 79 -6.06 -17.74 -14.95
N VAL A 80 -6.08 -18.88 -14.24
CA VAL A 80 -5.44 -20.13 -14.70
C VAL A 80 -6.16 -20.69 -15.93
N ALA A 81 -7.49 -20.66 -15.94
CA ALA A 81 -8.29 -21.13 -17.07
C ALA A 81 -8.02 -20.32 -18.35
N ASN A 82 -7.85 -19.00 -18.24
CA ASN A 82 -7.45 -18.16 -19.37
C ASN A 82 -6.57 -16.97 -18.91
N PRO A 83 -5.24 -17.08 -19.04
CA PRO A 83 -4.30 -16.03 -18.62
C PRO A 83 -4.39 -14.73 -19.42
N HIS A 84 -5.06 -14.76 -20.58
CA HIS A 84 -5.21 -13.59 -21.46
C HIS A 84 -6.50 -12.80 -21.19
N THR A 85 -7.33 -13.26 -20.25
CA THR A 85 -8.56 -12.58 -19.88
C THR A 85 -8.29 -11.25 -19.18
N SER A 86 -9.12 -10.25 -19.45
CA SER A 86 -9.04 -8.96 -18.78
C SER A 86 -9.54 -9.07 -17.33
N THR A 87 -8.96 -8.26 -16.44
CA THR A 87 -9.42 -8.12 -15.05
C THR A 87 -10.87 -7.65 -14.94
N ARG A 88 -11.40 -6.97 -15.97
CA ARG A 88 -12.81 -6.54 -16.04
C ARG A 88 -13.75 -7.68 -16.35
N SER A 89 -13.37 -8.58 -17.26
CA SER A 89 -14.17 -9.77 -17.59
C SER A 89 -14.32 -10.68 -16.38
N ILE A 90 -13.19 -11.02 -15.72
CA ILE A 90 -13.21 -11.82 -14.48
C ILE A 90 -14.08 -11.18 -13.41
N ALA A 91 -14.04 -9.85 -13.31
CA ALA A 91 -14.85 -9.12 -12.35
C ALA A 91 -16.35 -9.18 -12.66
N GLN A 92 -16.72 -9.15 -13.95
CA GLN A 92 -18.10 -9.33 -14.38
C GLN A 92 -18.59 -10.76 -14.09
N ASP A 93 -17.77 -11.76 -14.38
CA ASP A 93 -18.10 -13.18 -14.16
C ASP A 93 -18.28 -13.49 -12.66
N LEU A 94 -17.42 -12.91 -11.81
CA LEU A 94 -17.44 -13.09 -10.36
C LEU A 94 -18.25 -12.01 -9.60
N GLN A 95 -18.99 -11.15 -10.32
CA GLN A 95 -19.81 -10.06 -9.76
C GLN A 95 -19.10 -9.19 -8.73
N MET A 96 -17.86 -8.79 -9.01
CA MET A 96 -17.03 -7.97 -8.11
C MET A 96 -16.44 -6.75 -8.81
N ASN A 97 -15.78 -5.87 -8.05
CA ASN A 97 -15.07 -4.74 -8.63
C ASN A 97 -13.77 -5.21 -9.30
N HIS A 98 -13.55 -4.79 -10.54
CA HIS A 98 -12.32 -4.98 -11.30
C HIS A 98 -11.03 -4.60 -10.52
N VAL A 99 -11.09 -3.55 -9.70
CA VAL A 99 -9.94 -3.12 -8.87
C VAL A 99 -9.61 -4.17 -7.81
N THR A 100 -10.61 -4.87 -7.29
CA THR A 100 -10.42 -5.99 -6.35
C THR A 100 -9.72 -7.15 -7.05
N VAL A 101 -10.17 -7.54 -8.24
CA VAL A 101 -9.51 -8.57 -9.07
C VAL A 101 -8.04 -8.19 -9.33
N HIS A 102 -7.78 -6.95 -9.74
CA HIS A 102 -6.42 -6.47 -9.98
C HIS A 102 -5.54 -6.53 -8.72
N ARG A 103 -6.08 -6.12 -7.56
CA ARG A 103 -5.35 -6.21 -6.28
C ARG A 103 -5.07 -7.65 -5.89
N ILE A 104 -6.00 -8.58 -6.11
CA ILE A 104 -5.80 -10.01 -5.83
C ILE A 104 -4.66 -10.55 -6.67
N ILE A 105 -4.70 -10.32 -7.99
CA ILE A 105 -3.64 -10.77 -8.91
C ILE A 105 -2.28 -10.20 -8.48
N LYS A 106 -2.21 -8.90 -8.20
CA LYS A 106 -0.94 -8.21 -7.92
C LYS A 106 -0.38 -8.48 -6.51
N HIS A 107 -1.21 -8.46 -5.48
CA HIS A 107 -0.75 -8.48 -4.08
C HIS A 107 -0.92 -9.84 -3.41
N ASP A 108 -2.04 -10.54 -3.68
CA ASP A 108 -2.35 -11.81 -3.02
C ASP A 108 -1.70 -12.99 -3.78
N LEU A 109 -1.81 -13.00 -5.12
CA LEU A 109 -1.19 -14.02 -5.99
C LEU A 109 0.24 -13.68 -6.42
N LYS A 110 0.61 -12.39 -6.39
CA LYS A 110 1.91 -11.88 -6.86
C LYS A 110 2.20 -12.25 -8.33
N TRP A 111 1.16 -12.25 -9.16
CA TRP A 111 1.26 -12.53 -10.59
C TRP A 111 1.39 -11.24 -11.39
N HIS A 112 2.26 -11.30 -12.39
CA HIS A 112 2.57 -10.16 -13.25
C HIS A 112 2.21 -10.51 -14.69
N PRO A 113 1.45 -9.63 -15.39
CA PRO A 113 1.22 -9.81 -16.81
C PRO A 113 2.56 -9.90 -17.54
N PHE A 114 2.76 -10.98 -18.27
CA PHE A 114 3.91 -11.17 -19.13
C PHE A 114 3.44 -11.42 -20.55
N LYS A 115 3.97 -10.63 -21.49
CA LYS A 115 3.70 -10.81 -22.92
C LYS A 115 4.93 -11.45 -23.56
N ARG A 116 4.80 -12.72 -23.95
CA ARG A 116 5.85 -13.39 -24.72
C ARG A 116 5.89 -12.78 -26.14
N HIS A 117 7.04 -12.25 -26.53
CA HIS A 117 7.28 -11.84 -27.92
C HIS A 117 7.88 -13.02 -28.68
N THR A 118 7.13 -13.59 -29.63
CA THR A 118 7.65 -14.56 -30.60
C THR A 118 8.13 -13.80 -31.84
N THR A 119 9.44 -13.77 -32.07
CA THR A 119 10.06 -13.05 -33.20
C THR A 119 10.04 -13.84 -34.51
N GLN A 120 10.03 -15.17 -34.44
CA GLN A 120 9.96 -16.05 -35.61
C GLN A 120 8.82 -17.05 -35.46
N ARG A 121 8.04 -17.20 -36.53
CA ARG A 121 7.01 -18.24 -36.63
C ARG A 121 7.72 -19.59 -36.74
N LEU A 122 7.38 -20.52 -35.84
CA LEU A 122 7.82 -21.91 -35.94
C LEU A 122 6.90 -22.67 -36.88
N PHE A 123 7.47 -23.28 -37.91
CA PHE A 123 6.77 -24.22 -38.78
C PHE A 123 6.93 -25.65 -38.24
N PRO A 124 6.03 -26.58 -38.59
CA PRO A 124 6.09 -27.96 -38.11
C PRO A 124 7.44 -28.67 -38.36
N HIS A 125 8.12 -28.32 -39.45
CA HIS A 125 9.43 -28.88 -39.81
C HIS A 125 10.61 -28.28 -39.03
N ASP A 126 10.43 -27.14 -38.35
CA ASP A 126 11.49 -26.51 -37.58
C ASP A 126 11.77 -27.25 -36.27
N LEU A 127 10.75 -27.86 -35.66
CA LEU A 127 10.89 -28.60 -34.41
C LEU A 127 11.90 -29.76 -34.52
N PRO A 128 11.77 -30.72 -35.47
CA PRO A 128 12.73 -31.80 -35.58
C PRO A 128 14.14 -31.30 -35.92
N ARG A 129 14.28 -30.25 -36.75
CA ARG A 129 15.58 -29.64 -37.05
C ARG A 129 16.24 -29.04 -35.82
N ARG A 130 15.46 -28.34 -34.98
CA ARG A 130 15.96 -27.71 -33.74
C ARG A 130 16.34 -28.75 -32.71
N VAL A 131 15.55 -29.82 -32.55
CA VAL A 131 15.89 -30.94 -31.65
C VAL A 131 17.19 -31.60 -32.09
N ALA A 132 17.31 -31.97 -33.37
CA ALA A 132 18.53 -32.57 -33.89
C ALA A 132 19.77 -31.68 -33.72
N PHE A 133 19.61 -30.36 -33.89
CA PHE A 133 20.68 -29.41 -33.63
C PHE A 133 21.08 -29.36 -32.15
N CYS A 134 20.12 -29.35 -31.22
CA CYS A 134 20.39 -29.38 -29.79
C CYS A 134 21.08 -30.69 -29.36
N ASP A 135 20.66 -31.82 -29.91
CA ASP A 135 21.25 -33.14 -29.63
C ASP A 135 22.70 -33.17 -30.12
N TRP A 136 22.95 -32.76 -31.37
CA TRP A 136 24.30 -32.62 -31.92
C TRP A 136 25.18 -31.71 -31.07
N LEU A 137 24.66 -30.54 -30.66
CA LEU A 137 25.43 -29.58 -29.86
C LEU A 137 25.77 -30.14 -28.48
N SER A 138 24.88 -30.94 -27.89
CA SER A 138 25.13 -31.62 -26.61
C SER A 138 26.20 -32.70 -26.71
N GLU A 139 26.33 -33.36 -27.86
CA GLU A 139 27.40 -34.33 -28.13
C GLU A 139 28.77 -33.66 -28.31
N GLN A 140 28.82 -32.45 -28.88
CA GLN A 140 30.07 -31.71 -29.10
C GLN A 140 30.63 -31.02 -27.84
N VAL A 141 29.78 -30.76 -26.83
CA VAL A 141 30.16 -30.07 -25.58
C VAL A 141 30.63 -31.07 -24.49
N ARG A 142 30.65 -32.38 -24.80
CA ARG A 142 31.31 -33.40 -23.98
C ARG A 142 32.80 -33.46 -24.25
#